data_AF-A0A936VVR8-F1
#
_entry.id   AF-A0A936VVR8-F1
#
_cell.length_a   1.000
_cell.length_b   1.000
_cell.length_c   1.000
_cell.angle_alpha   90.00
_cell.angle_beta   90.00
_cell.angle_gamma   90.00
#
_symmetry.space_group_name_H-M   'P 1'
#
loop_
_entity.id
_entity.type
_entity.pdbx_description
1 polymer ?
#
loop_
_entity_poly.entity_id
_entity_poly.type
_entity_poly.pdbx_seq_one_letter_code
_entity_poly.pdbx_strand_id
1 'polypeptide(L)'
;MKNRSIKTFYAVWIVLIFMSIVTNAQNLTAIQTDRLFKAGQLWGHITYFHPYLQYKKIAFDSAYAASVPEILAAQSDEDFSNALNSWLSILNELILMQSLNLKLNQRVRLKQISQ
;
A
#
# COMPACT_ATOMS: atom_id res chain seq x y z
N MET A 1 10.89 32.57 46.16
CA MET A 1 10.10 31.54 45.45
C MET A 1 9.72 31.87 43.99
N LYS A 2 10.15 33.00 43.39
CA LYS A 2 9.67 33.48 42.07
C LYS A 2 10.41 32.89 40.84
N ASN A 3 11.60 32.32 41.01
CA ASN A 3 12.49 31.96 39.88
C ASN A 3 12.39 30.50 39.42
N ARG A 4 11.72 29.61 40.18
CA ARG A 4 11.57 28.20 39.81
C ARG A 4 10.51 28.00 38.72
N SER A 5 9.43 28.78 38.79
CA SER A 5 8.29 28.70 37.87
C SER A 5 8.58 29.28 36.47
N ILE A 6 9.45 30.31 36.37
CA ILE A 6 9.85 30.88 35.07
C ILE A 6 10.76 29.91 34.31
N LYS A 7 11.70 29.25 35.00
CA LYS A 7 12.64 28.29 34.38
C LYS A 7 11.93 27.05 33.86
N THR A 8 10.89 26.57 34.56
CA THR A 8 10.06 25.45 34.09
C THR A 8 9.23 25.83 32.87
N PHE A 9 8.77 27.08 32.77
CA PHE A 9 8.08 27.56 31.56
C PHE A 9 8.98 27.59 30.34
N TYR A 10 10.21 28.12 30.48
CA TYR A 10 11.20 28.10 29.38
C TYR A 10 11.67 26.68 29.05
N ALA A 11 11.76 25.78 30.03
CA ALA A 11 12.12 24.38 29.78
C ALA A 11 11.03 23.64 28.99
N VAL A 12 9.75 23.87 29.30
CA VAL A 12 8.61 23.30 28.53
C VAL A 12 8.59 23.88 27.11
N TRP A 13 8.82 25.18 26.96
CA TRP A 13 8.93 25.81 25.64
C TRP A 13 10.11 25.27 24.81
N ILE A 14 11.27 25.03 25.43
CA ILE A 14 12.43 24.42 24.77
C ILE A 14 12.16 22.97 24.34
N VAL A 15 11.48 22.18 25.17
CA VAL A 15 11.10 20.79 24.83
C VAL A 15 10.09 20.74 23.68
N LEU A 16 9.12 21.67 23.65
CA LEU A 16 8.14 21.77 22.57
C LEU A 16 8.76 22.18 21.23
N ILE A 17 9.79 23.04 21.24
CA ILE A 17 10.52 23.43 20.02
C ILE A 17 11.37 22.26 19.49
N PHE A 18 11.94 21.44 20.37
CA PHE A 18 12.77 20.29 19.97
C PHE A 18 11.96 19.19 19.27
N MET A 19 10.67 19.03 19.61
CA MET A 19 9.78 18.04 19.00
C MET A 19 9.42 18.38 17.53
N SER A 20 9.58 19.64 17.12
CA SER A 20 9.11 20.11 15.81
C SER A 20 10.11 19.89 14.65
N ILE A 21 11.30 19.33 14.92
CA ILE A 21 12.36 19.15 13.91
C ILE A 21 12.28 17.76 13.24
N VAL A 22 11.47 16.84 13.76
CA VAL A 22 11.41 15.45 13.26
C VAL A 22 10.27 15.22 12.25
N THR A 23 10.04 16.17 11.34
CA THR A 23 9.24 15.89 10.15
C THR A 23 10.17 15.52 9.01
N ASN A 24 10.48 14.24 8.86
CA ASN A 24 11.07 13.71 7.63
C ASN A 24 10.00 13.73 6.53
N ALA A 25 9.73 14.89 5.95
CA ALA A 25 9.12 14.96 4.63
C ALA A 25 10.14 14.33 3.67
N GLN A 26 9.87 13.11 3.21
CA GLN A 26 10.74 12.45 2.24
C GLN A 26 10.81 13.33 0.98
N ASN A 27 11.93 14.01 0.77
CA ASN A 27 12.19 14.73 -0.47
C ASN A 27 12.42 13.68 -1.56
N LEU A 28 11.33 13.24 -2.18
CA LEU A 28 11.35 12.30 -3.29
C LEU A 28 12.05 12.96 -4.47
N THR A 29 13.01 12.23 -5.06
CA THR A 29 13.64 12.66 -6.31
C THR A 29 12.63 12.58 -7.46
N ALA A 30 12.84 13.36 -8.53
CA ALA A 30 11.97 13.35 -9.72
C ALA A 30 11.76 11.94 -10.32
N ILE A 31 12.76 11.06 -10.20
CA ILE A 31 12.69 9.67 -10.67
C ILE A 31 11.76 8.84 -9.78
N GLN A 32 11.84 9.01 -8.45
CA GLN A 32 10.98 8.31 -7.51
C GLN A 32 9.52 8.74 -7.62
N THR A 33 9.25 10.03 -7.84
CA THR A 33 7.90 10.52 -8.12
C THR A 33 7.34 10.01 -9.44
N ASP A 34 8.15 9.95 -10.50
CA ASP A 34 7.72 9.37 -11.78
C ASP A 34 7.39 7.87 -11.67
N ARG A 35 8.24 7.11 -10.96
CA ARG A 35 8.01 5.68 -10.68
C ARG A 35 6.74 5.46 -9.86
N LEU A 36 6.54 6.25 -8.80
CA LEU A 36 5.32 6.19 -8.00
C LEU A 36 4.08 6.57 -8.82
N PHE A 37 4.19 7.57 -9.69
CA PHE A 37 3.11 7.97 -10.58
C PHE A 37 2.72 6.87 -11.57
N LYS A 38 3.70 6.19 -12.17
CA LYS A 38 3.47 5.03 -13.05
C LYS A 38 2.83 3.87 -12.30
N ALA A 39 3.31 3.55 -11.11
CA ALA A 39 2.74 2.51 -10.27
C ALA A 39 1.28 2.85 -9.86
N GLY A 40 1.01 4.11 -9.50
CA GLY A 40 -0.33 4.59 -9.17
C GLY A 40 -1.30 4.58 -10.36
N GLN A 41 -0.83 4.92 -11.57
CA GLN A 41 -1.63 4.77 -12.78
C GLN A 41 -2.00 3.31 -13.05
N LEU A 42 -1.05 2.39 -12.89
CA LEU A 42 -1.31 0.96 -13.06
C LEU A 42 -2.29 0.43 -12.00
N TRP A 43 -2.09 0.81 -10.74
CA TRP A 43 -3.03 0.52 -9.66
C TRP A 43 -4.44 1.02 -9.96
N GLY A 44 -4.58 2.26 -10.42
CA GLY A 44 -5.86 2.83 -10.82
C GLY A 44 -6.49 2.05 -11.97
N HIS A 45 -5.73 1.78 -13.02
CA HIS A 45 -6.21 1.01 -14.17
C HIS A 45 -6.73 -0.36 -13.72
N ILE A 46 -5.98 -1.10 -12.90
CA ILE A 46 -6.41 -2.41 -12.42
C ILE A 46 -7.66 -2.30 -11.53
N THR A 47 -7.68 -1.36 -10.60
CA THR A 47 -8.77 -1.21 -9.63
C THR A 47 -10.09 -0.84 -10.31
N TYR A 48 -10.06 0.06 -11.29
CA TYR A 48 -11.27 0.51 -11.97
C TYR A 48 -11.72 -0.44 -13.09
N PHE A 49 -10.79 -1.06 -13.83
CA PHE A 49 -11.14 -1.90 -14.97
C PHE A 49 -11.35 -3.37 -14.62
N HIS A 50 -10.91 -3.85 -13.46
CA HIS A 50 -11.08 -5.25 -13.08
C HIS A 50 -12.41 -5.43 -12.32
N PRO A 51 -13.48 -5.97 -12.97
CA PRO A 51 -14.82 -6.02 -12.38
C PRO A 51 -14.84 -6.75 -11.03
N TYR A 52 -13.97 -7.74 -10.84
CA TYR A 52 -13.89 -8.53 -9.62
C TYR A 52 -13.43 -7.76 -8.36
N LEU A 53 -12.65 -6.68 -8.52
CA LEU A 53 -12.20 -5.84 -7.40
C LEU A 53 -13.33 -4.97 -6.84
N GLN A 54 -14.34 -4.66 -7.65
CA GLN A 54 -15.49 -3.85 -7.23
C GLN A 54 -16.48 -4.65 -6.36
N TYR A 55 -16.59 -5.97 -6.58
CA TYR A 55 -17.56 -6.82 -5.87
C TYR A 55 -17.05 -7.39 -4.54
N LYS A 56 -15.73 -7.37 -4.30
CA LYS A 56 -15.15 -7.89 -3.05
C LYS A 56 -14.09 -6.94 -2.50
N LYS A 57 -14.13 -6.74 -1.18
CA LYS A 57 -13.01 -6.15 -0.42
C LYS A 57 -11.82 -7.12 -0.45
N ILE A 58 -11.06 -7.07 -1.53
CA ILE A 58 -9.77 -7.74 -1.63
C ILE A 58 -8.73 -6.80 -1.01
N ALA A 59 -7.81 -7.34 -0.22
CA ALA A 59 -6.71 -6.62 0.43
C ALA A 59 -5.62 -6.14 -0.58
N PHE A 60 -6.02 -5.88 -1.83
CA PHE A 60 -5.14 -5.45 -2.92
C PHE A 60 -4.58 -4.05 -2.68
N ASP A 61 -5.41 -3.16 -2.11
CA ASP A 61 -4.99 -1.82 -1.71
C ASP A 61 -3.87 -1.87 -0.64
N SER A 62 -4.02 -2.74 0.36
CA SER A 62 -2.95 -2.96 1.34
C SER A 62 -1.70 -3.61 0.75
N ALA A 63 -1.84 -4.48 -0.25
CA ALA A 63 -0.68 -5.07 -0.94
C ALA A 63 0.08 -4.02 -1.76
N TYR A 64 -0.63 -3.07 -2.38
CA TYR A 64 -0.02 -1.92 -3.06
C TYR A 64 0.67 -0.99 -2.05
N ALA A 65 0.00 -0.63 -0.96
CA ALA A 65 0.60 0.20 0.08
C ALA A 65 1.88 -0.41 0.67
N ALA A 66 1.94 -1.74 0.77
CA ALA A 66 3.13 -2.47 1.21
C ALA A 66 4.27 -2.49 0.19
N SER A 67 3.99 -2.37 -1.11
CA SER A 67 5.02 -2.36 -2.17
C SER A 67 5.55 -0.96 -2.50
N VAL A 68 4.86 0.11 -2.08
CA VAL A 68 5.32 1.50 -2.25
C VAL A 68 6.76 1.74 -1.76
N PRO A 69 7.19 1.26 -0.57
CA PRO A 69 8.57 1.44 -0.12
C PRO A 69 9.61 0.77 -1.04
N GLU A 70 9.30 -0.41 -1.59
CA GLU A 70 10.18 -1.11 -2.54
C GLU A 70 10.25 -0.39 -3.89
N ILE A 71 9.12 0.13 -4.38
CA ILE A 71 9.05 0.94 -5.60
C ILE A 71 9.88 2.23 -5.46
N LEU A 72 9.90 2.82 -4.26
CA LEU A 72 10.69 4.01 -3.97
C LEU A 72 12.18 3.69 -3.75
N ALA A 73 12.50 2.50 -3.25
CA ALA A 73 13.86 2.01 -3.06
C ALA A 73 14.51 1.53 -4.37
N ALA A 74 13.71 1.16 -5.39
CA ALA A 74 14.19 0.75 -6.70
C ALA A 74 15.04 1.86 -7.33
N GLN A 75 16.30 1.54 -7.61
CA GLN A 75 17.27 2.43 -8.25
C GLN A 75 17.24 2.26 -9.78
N SER A 76 17.05 1.04 -10.25
CA SER A 76 16.96 0.69 -11.68
C SER A 76 15.53 0.42 -12.16
N ASP A 77 15.35 0.43 -13.48
CA ASP A 77 14.07 0.09 -14.10
C ASP A 77 13.76 -1.41 -13.98
N GLU A 78 14.79 -2.24 -13.85
CA GLU A 78 14.67 -3.67 -13.59
C GLU A 78 14.16 -3.92 -12.16
N ASP A 79 14.72 -3.23 -11.16
CA ASP A 79 14.23 -3.29 -9.78
C ASP A 79 12.77 -2.83 -9.67
N PHE A 80 12.43 -1.76 -10.39
CA PHE A 80 11.05 -1.25 -10.45
C PHE A 80 10.09 -2.27 -11.08
N SER A 81 10.51 -2.90 -12.18
CA SER A 81 9.73 -3.93 -12.86
C SER A 81 9.55 -5.17 -11.99
N ASN A 82 10.59 -5.58 -11.25
CA ASN A 82 10.54 -6.70 -10.32
C ASN A 82 9.61 -6.42 -9.14
N ALA A 83 9.66 -5.22 -8.55
CA ALA A 83 8.75 -4.80 -7.49
C ALA A 83 7.29 -4.81 -7.96
N LEU A 84 7.02 -4.28 -9.16
CA LEU A 84 5.70 -4.34 -9.78
C LEU A 84 5.25 -5.78 -10.04
N ASN A 85 6.10 -6.63 -10.60
CA ASN A 85 5.77 -8.03 -10.88
C ASN A 85 5.47 -8.81 -9.60
N SER A 86 6.22 -8.57 -8.52
CA SER A 86 5.98 -9.17 -7.21
C SER A 86 4.58 -8.83 -6.70
N TRP A 87 4.21 -7.54 -6.75
CA TRP A 87 2.88 -7.07 -6.38
C TRP A 87 1.76 -7.62 -7.29
N LEU A 88 1.96 -7.64 -8.61
CA LEU A 88 1.00 -8.18 -9.58
C LEU A 88 0.79 -9.70 -9.41
N SER A 89 1.82 -10.43 -9.00
CA SER A 89 1.73 -11.86 -8.70
C SER A 89 0.73 -12.15 -7.58
N ILE A 90 0.75 -11.32 -6.52
CA ILE A 90 -0.22 -11.41 -5.40
C ILE A 90 -1.65 -11.24 -5.92
N LEU A 91 -1.88 -10.27 -6.80
CA LEU A 91 -3.20 -10.08 -7.41
C LEU A 91 -3.62 -11.31 -8.24
N ASN A 92 -2.72 -11.86 -9.04
CA ASN A 92 -3.01 -13.04 -9.86
C ASN A 92 -3.39 -14.25 -8.98
N GLU A 93 -2.64 -14.51 -7.91
CA GLU A 93 -2.94 -15.59 -6.96
C GLU A 93 -4.30 -15.41 -6.27
N LEU A 94 -4.60 -14.19 -5.81
CA LEU A 94 -5.88 -13.85 -5.19
C LEU A 94 -7.06 -14.10 -6.15
N ILE A 95 -6.91 -13.71 -7.42
CA ILE A 95 -7.93 -13.93 -8.45
C ILE A 95 -8.09 -15.42 -8.76
N LEU A 96 -6.98 -16.16 -8.87
CA LEU A 96 -7.00 -17.59 -9.14
C LEU A 96 -7.70 -18.36 -8.01
N MET A 97 -7.35 -18.10 -6.75
CA MET A 97 -8.01 -18.72 -5.58
C MET A 97 -9.52 -18.42 -5.56
N GLN A 98 -9.90 -17.18 -5.86
CA GLN A 98 -11.29 -16.76 -5.93
C GLN A 98 -12.06 -17.52 -7.02
N SER A 99 -11.49 -17.66 -8.21
CA SER A 99 -12.10 -18.37 -9.33
C SER A 99 -12.29 -19.87 -9.04
N LEU A 100 -11.32 -20.47 -8.33
CA LEU A 100 -11.32 -21.88 -8.00
C LEU A 100 -12.37 -22.18 -6.92
N ASN A 101 -12.50 -21.31 -5.91
CA ASN A 101 -13.56 -21.40 -4.90
C ASN A 101 -14.96 -21.29 -5.53
N LEU A 102 -15.18 -20.35 -6.47
CA LEU A 102 -16.45 -20.23 -7.18
C LEU A 102 -16.81 -21.52 -7.95
N LYS A 103 -15.84 -22.10 -8.68
CA LYS A 103 -16.04 -23.36 -9.41
C LYS A 103 -16.33 -24.55 -8.48
N LEU A 104 -15.62 -24.65 -7.35
CA LEU A 104 -15.86 -25.71 -6.36
C LEU A 104 -17.25 -25.58 -5.73
N ASN A 105 -17.67 -24.38 -5.37
CA ASN A 105 -18.96 -24.14 -4.74
C ASN A 105 -20.14 -24.45 -5.70
N GLN A 106 -19.99 -24.12 -6.98
CA GLN A 106 -20.94 -24.53 -8.03
C GLN A 106 -21.00 -26.06 -8.19
N ARG A 107 -19.86 -26.74 -8.21
CA ARG A 107 -19.80 -28.22 -8.32
C ARG A 107 -20.48 -28.91 -7.14
N VAL A 108 -20.28 -28.41 -5.92
CA VAL A 108 -20.93 -28.96 -4.71
C VAL A 108 -22.44 -28.77 -4.79
N ARG A 109 -22.93 -27.58 -5.18
CA ARG A 109 -24.37 -27.36 -5.37
C ARG A 109 -24.98 -28.27 -6.43
N LEU A 110 -24.32 -28.45 -7.58
CA LEU A 110 -24.83 -29.31 -8.64
C LEU A 110 -24.95 -30.78 -8.20
N LYS A 111 -24.06 -31.26 -7.31
CA LYS A 111 -24.20 -32.58 -6.70
C LYS A 111 -25.36 -32.69 -5.72
N GLN A 112 -25.68 -31.62 -4.99
CA GLN A 112 -26.81 -31.61 -4.04
C GLN A 112 -28.18 -31.49 -4.71
N ILE A 113 -28.26 -30.93 -5.92
CA ILE A 113 -29.53 -30.82 -6.67
C ILE A 113 -29.85 -32.12 -7.43
N SER A 114 -28.86 -33.01 -7.56
CA SER A 114 -28.97 -34.31 -8.25
C SER A 114 -29.25 -35.49 -7.29
N GLN A 115 -29.43 -35.22 -5.98
CA GLN A 115 -29.85 -36.19 -4.96
C GLN A 115 -31.24 -35.82 -4.46
#